data_AF-A0A355RPF9-F1
#
_entry.id   AF-A0A355RPF9-F1
#
_cell.length_a   1.000
_cell.length_b   1.000
_cell.length_c   1.000
_cell.angle_alpha   90.00
_cell.angle_beta   90.00
_cell.angle_gamma   90.00
#
_symmetry.space_group_name_H-M   'P 1'
#
loop_
_entity.id
_entity.type
_entity.pdbx_description
1 polymer ?
#
loop_
_entity_poly.entity_id
_entity_poly.type
_entity_poly.pdbx_seq_one_letter_code
_entity_poly.pdbx_strand_id
1 'polypeptide(L)'
;LSEFGEENVTVLTMEENAGYKLFETYNDKVRKISYVFPFLFVGICALINLITVSRLMKDERKEIGCYFSLGISRRKIIFKFTLFSFLSVGLGCLAGYLIGTPILPFVVEDAYKSIFNFGAFKATLINTLGMAIGFGITLLSILITIYISTLYLKEEPSNLLKEISPKPGKKILLEKINWLWNKISFSWKSSFRNIFRQKKNLVLTMLSIFLSTGL
;
A
#
# COMPACT_ATOMS: atom_id res chain seq x y z
N LEU A 1 -35.93 43.71 -12.96
CA LEU A 1 -36.05 43.87 -11.48
C LEU A 1 -37.33 44.59 -11.07
N SER A 2 -38.14 45.10 -11.99
CA SER A 2 -39.44 45.75 -11.72
C SER A 2 -40.65 44.81 -11.86
N GLU A 3 -40.44 43.51 -12.07
CA GLU A 3 -41.51 42.52 -12.36
C GLU A 3 -41.70 41.50 -11.22
N PHE A 4 -40.84 41.55 -10.20
CA PHE A 4 -40.99 40.80 -8.96
C PHE A 4 -41.14 41.83 -7.85
N GLY A 5 -42.33 41.92 -7.25
CA GLY A 5 -42.63 42.85 -6.17
C GLY A 5 -41.57 42.80 -5.07
N GLU A 6 -41.16 43.98 -4.61
CA GLU A 6 -40.08 44.19 -3.63
C GLU A 6 -40.31 43.49 -2.26
N GLU A 7 -41.48 42.90 -2.02
CA GLU A 7 -41.82 42.20 -0.77
C GLU A 7 -41.32 40.75 -0.64
N ASN A 8 -40.73 40.15 -1.69
CA ASN A 8 -40.31 38.73 -1.64
C ASN A 8 -38.86 38.47 -2.06
N VAL A 9 -37.98 39.47 -1.94
CA VAL A 9 -36.55 39.30 -2.24
C VAL A 9 -35.74 39.41 -0.95
N THR A 10 -35.51 38.27 -0.29
CA THR A 10 -34.55 38.16 0.81
C THR A 10 -33.14 38.07 0.24
N VAL A 11 -32.30 39.06 0.53
CA VAL A 11 -30.86 39.00 0.24
C VAL A 11 -30.24 38.04 1.26
N LEU A 12 -30.12 36.77 0.90
CA LEU A 12 -29.51 35.76 1.74
C LEU A 12 -28.00 35.97 1.77
N THR A 13 -27.45 36.05 2.98
CA THR A 13 -25.99 36.03 3.19
C THR A 13 -25.43 34.65 2.76
N MET A 14 -24.13 34.56 2.41
CA MET A 14 -23.52 33.27 2.00
C MET A 14 -23.76 32.14 3.02
N GLU A 15 -23.84 32.47 4.32
CA GLU A 15 -24.13 31.53 5.40
C GLU A 15 -25.60 31.06 5.48
N GLU A 16 -26.55 31.84 4.93
CA GLU A 16 -27.98 31.55 4.92
C GLU A 16 -28.42 30.83 3.63
N ASN A 17 -27.59 30.88 2.59
CA ASN A 17 -27.83 30.14 1.35
C ASN A 17 -27.61 28.64 1.58
N ALA A 18 -28.70 27.88 1.68
CA ALA A 18 -28.68 26.44 1.89
C ALA A 18 -27.80 25.69 0.86
N GLY A 19 -27.73 26.16 -0.39
CA GLY A 19 -26.87 25.59 -1.42
C GLY A 19 -25.38 25.78 -1.14
N TYR A 20 -24.99 26.97 -0.66
CA TYR A 20 -23.61 27.27 -0.28
C TYR A 20 -23.18 26.49 0.96
N LYS A 21 -24.04 26.43 1.99
CA LYS A 21 -23.78 25.67 3.22
C LYS A 21 -23.68 24.16 2.98
N LEU A 22 -24.49 23.62 2.08
CA LEU A 22 -24.36 22.24 1.62
C LEU A 22 -23.02 22.04 0.90
N PHE A 23 -22.67 22.91 -0.06
CA PHE A 23 -21.40 22.83 -0.78
C PHE A 23 -20.19 22.86 0.17
N GLU A 24 -20.17 23.78 1.13
CA GLU A 24 -19.11 23.89 2.15
C GLU A 24 -19.01 22.60 2.99
N THR A 25 -20.15 22.07 3.45
CA THR A 25 -20.20 20.81 4.21
C THR A 25 -19.66 19.62 3.40
N TYR A 26 -19.98 19.54 2.11
CA TYR A 26 -19.45 18.50 1.22
C TYR A 26 -17.95 18.69 0.95
N ASN A 27 -17.49 19.93 0.73
CA ASN A 27 -16.08 20.24 0.53
C ASN A 27 -15.24 19.85 1.75
N ASP A 28 -15.70 20.17 2.96
CA ASP A 28 -15.03 19.80 4.20
C ASP A 28 -14.92 18.29 4.41
N LYS A 29 -15.97 17.54 4.05
CA LYS A 29 -15.94 16.07 4.07
C LYS A 29 -14.93 15.52 3.07
N VAL A 30 -14.98 15.99 1.82
CA VAL A 30 -14.04 15.57 0.76
C VAL A 30 -12.59 15.92 1.13
N ARG A 31 -12.37 17.08 1.74
CA ARG A 31 -11.06 17.53 2.21
C ARG A 31 -10.51 16.62 3.30
N LYS A 32 -11.31 16.26 4.30
CA LYS A 32 -10.91 15.31 5.36
C LYS A 32 -10.55 13.94 4.78
N ILE A 33 -11.39 13.43 3.89
CA ILE A 33 -11.16 12.17 3.17
C ILE A 33 -9.83 12.21 2.40
N SER A 34 -9.55 13.32 1.72
CA SER A 34 -8.33 13.49 0.92
C SER A 34 -7.02 13.43 1.74
N TYR A 35 -7.06 13.69 3.06
CA TYR A 35 -5.89 13.52 3.93
C TYR A 35 -5.75 12.11 4.50
N VAL A 36 -6.87 11.45 4.83
CA VAL A 36 -6.86 10.11 5.45
C VAL A 36 -6.43 9.03 4.45
N PHE A 37 -6.88 9.12 3.20
CA PHE A 37 -6.58 8.14 2.15
C PHE A 37 -5.06 7.97 1.91
N PRO A 38 -4.29 9.04 1.63
CA PRO A 38 -2.85 8.92 1.43
C PRO A 38 -2.12 8.32 2.64
N PHE A 39 -2.53 8.66 3.86
CA PHE A 39 -1.91 8.13 5.08
C PHE A 39 -2.08 6.60 5.17
N LEU A 40 -3.26 6.08 4.86
CA LEU A 40 -3.51 4.64 4.83
C LEU A 40 -2.71 3.95 3.71
N PHE A 41 -2.67 4.55 2.52
CA PHE A 41 -1.89 4.03 1.40
C PHE A 41 -0.39 3.99 1.69
N VAL A 42 0.18 4.98 2.37
CA VAL A 42 1.57 4.96 2.82
C VAL A 42 1.84 3.72 3.68
N GLY A 43 0.95 3.42 4.63
CA GLY A 43 1.05 2.23 5.48
C GLY A 43 0.97 0.92 4.68
N ILE A 44 0.06 0.85 3.71
CA ILE A 44 -0.09 -0.31 2.83
C ILE A 44 1.17 -0.51 1.96
N CYS A 45 1.66 0.55 1.33
CA CYS A 45 2.89 0.51 0.53
C CYS A 45 4.10 0.06 1.36
N ALA A 46 4.27 0.61 2.57
CA ALA A 46 5.32 0.22 3.50
C ALA A 46 5.26 -1.28 3.84
N LEU A 47 4.05 -1.79 4.13
CA LEU A 47 3.83 -3.20 4.44
C LEU A 47 4.13 -4.12 3.24
N ILE A 48 3.68 -3.75 2.04
CA ILE A 48 3.93 -4.51 0.80
C ILE A 48 5.42 -4.52 0.47
N ASN A 49 6.11 -3.40 0.59
CA ASN A 49 7.56 -3.33 0.40
C ASN A 49 8.29 -4.24 1.40
N LEU A 50 7.90 -4.21 2.68
CA LEU A 50 8.45 -5.09 3.72
C LEU A 50 8.30 -6.57 3.36
N ILE A 51 7.12 -7.00 2.89
CA ILE A 51 6.88 -8.40 2.48
C ILE A 51 7.77 -8.77 1.31
N THR A 52 7.81 -7.90 0.31
CA THR A 52 8.45 -8.15 -0.98
C THR A 52 9.96 -8.31 -0.80
N VAL A 53 10.61 -7.37 -0.11
CA VAL A 53 12.05 -7.46 0.20
C VAL A 53 12.35 -8.66 1.07
N SER A 54 11.54 -8.92 2.11
CA SER A 54 11.74 -10.08 2.98
C SER A 54 11.59 -11.41 2.27
N ARG A 55 10.75 -11.49 1.23
CA ARG A 55 10.58 -12.66 0.38
C ARG A 55 11.77 -12.80 -0.58
N LEU A 56 12.16 -11.70 -1.22
CA LEU A 56 13.29 -11.67 -2.15
C LEU A 56 14.60 -12.11 -1.47
N MET A 57 14.88 -11.63 -0.25
CA MET A 57 16.07 -12.04 0.51
C MET A 57 16.06 -13.52 0.93
N LYS A 58 14.87 -14.13 1.08
CA LYS A 58 14.73 -15.57 1.37
C LYS A 58 14.97 -16.39 0.11
N ASP A 59 14.43 -15.93 -1.03
CA ASP A 59 14.55 -16.60 -2.31
C ASP A 59 16.00 -16.53 -2.81
N GLU A 60 16.69 -15.39 -2.67
CA GLU A 60 18.11 -15.18 -3.03
C GLU A 60 19.10 -15.59 -1.91
N ARG A 61 18.66 -16.32 -0.88
CA ARG A 61 19.51 -16.64 0.29
C ARG A 61 20.80 -17.40 -0.08
N LYS A 62 20.71 -18.31 -1.05
CA LYS A 62 21.88 -19.07 -1.56
C LYS A 62 22.90 -18.14 -2.24
N GLU A 63 22.44 -17.18 -3.04
CA GLU A 63 23.31 -16.19 -3.69
C GLU A 63 24.00 -15.29 -2.66
N ILE A 64 23.27 -14.85 -1.63
CA ILE A 64 23.83 -14.08 -0.51
C ILE A 64 24.96 -14.87 0.18
N GLY A 65 24.78 -16.17 0.38
CA GLY A 65 25.81 -17.06 0.92
C GLY A 65 27.06 -17.15 0.02
N CYS A 66 26.86 -17.23 -1.30
CA CYS A 66 27.95 -17.20 -2.28
C CYS A 66 28.72 -15.87 -2.23
N TYR A 67 28.03 -14.73 -2.18
CA TYR A 67 28.67 -13.42 -2.03
C TYR A 67 29.52 -13.31 -0.76
N PHE A 68 29.07 -13.88 0.35
CA PHE A 68 29.90 -13.96 1.56
C PHE A 68 31.14 -14.82 1.38
N SER A 69 31.04 -15.95 0.68
CA SER A 69 32.21 -16.79 0.39
C SER A 69 33.25 -16.09 -0.50
N LEU A 70 32.81 -15.18 -1.36
CA LEU A 70 33.65 -14.32 -2.20
C LEU A 70 34.21 -13.09 -1.46
N GLY A 71 33.93 -12.93 -0.16
CA GLY A 71 34.44 -11.81 0.64
C GLY A 71 33.70 -10.48 0.43
N ILE A 72 32.49 -10.50 -0.16
CA ILE A 72 31.70 -9.28 -0.35
C ILE A 72 31.18 -8.77 1.00
N SER A 73 31.32 -7.46 1.22
CA SER A 73 30.88 -6.83 2.46
C SER A 73 29.34 -6.76 2.55
N ARG A 74 28.81 -6.87 3.78
CA ARG A 74 27.36 -6.79 4.08
C ARG A 74 26.71 -5.55 3.48
N ARG A 75 27.43 -4.41 3.46
CA ARG A 75 26.95 -3.13 2.93
C ARG A 75 26.61 -3.20 1.44
N LYS A 76 27.41 -3.90 0.63
CA LYS A 76 27.14 -4.05 -0.81
C LYS A 76 25.87 -4.86 -1.07
N ILE A 77 25.62 -5.89 -0.25
CA ILE A 77 24.40 -6.69 -0.34
C ILE A 77 23.17 -5.87 0.03
N ILE A 78 23.24 -5.09 1.12
CA ILE A 78 22.17 -4.16 1.51
C ILE A 78 21.89 -3.16 0.38
N PHE A 79 22.94 -2.61 -0.24
CA PHE A 79 22.80 -1.64 -1.32
C PHE A 79 22.06 -2.21 -2.54
N LYS A 80 22.31 -3.48 -2.93
CA LYS A 80 21.55 -4.17 -4.00
C LYS A 80 20.04 -4.12 -3.72
N PHE A 81 19.62 -4.52 -2.52
CA PHE A 81 18.21 -4.56 -2.14
C PHE A 81 17.58 -3.18 -1.97
N THR A 82 18.33 -2.22 -1.43
CA THR A 82 17.88 -0.83 -1.32
C THR A 82 17.65 -0.20 -2.69
N LEU A 83 18.57 -0.39 -3.65
CA LEU A 83 18.44 0.12 -5.01
C LEU A 83 17.24 -0.51 -5.73
N PHE A 84 17.04 -1.82 -5.57
CA PHE A 84 15.85 -2.51 -6.08
C PHE A 84 14.55 -1.91 -5.53
N SER A 85 14.48 -1.69 -4.21
CA SER A 85 13.29 -1.12 -3.56
C SER A 85 13.03 0.32 -4.02
N PHE A 86 14.09 1.12 -4.12
CA PHE A 86 14.00 2.50 -4.60
C PHE A 86 13.47 2.58 -6.03
N LEU A 87 13.99 1.76 -6.94
CA LEU A 87 13.53 1.74 -8.33
C LEU A 87 12.07 1.26 -8.42
N SER A 88 11.72 0.19 -7.71
CA SER A 88 10.36 -0.36 -7.73
C SER A 88 9.32 0.64 -7.19
N VAL A 89 9.58 1.24 -6.03
CA VAL A 89 8.66 2.20 -5.40
C VAL A 89 8.68 3.54 -6.14
N GLY A 90 9.85 3.98 -6.60
CA GLY A 90 10.01 5.21 -7.37
C GLY A 90 9.24 5.18 -8.70
N LEU A 91 9.36 4.09 -9.46
CA LEU A 91 8.59 3.90 -10.69
C LEU A 91 7.09 3.80 -10.40
N GLY A 92 6.70 3.09 -9.33
CA GLY A 92 5.30 3.01 -8.90
C GLY A 92 4.70 4.37 -8.54
N CYS A 93 5.43 5.19 -7.77
CA CYS A 93 5.00 6.54 -7.41
C CYS A 93 4.92 7.46 -8.64
N LEU A 94 5.91 7.37 -9.54
CA LEU A 94 5.93 8.18 -10.76
C LEU A 94 4.75 7.82 -11.68
N ALA A 95 4.54 6.54 -11.93
CA ALA A 95 3.40 6.06 -12.73
C ALA A 95 2.07 6.42 -12.08
N GLY A 96 1.94 6.23 -10.76
CA GLY A 96 0.75 6.59 -10.00
C GLY A 96 0.44 8.09 -10.03
N TYR A 97 1.47 8.95 -9.95
CA TYR A 97 1.30 10.39 -10.06
C TYR A 97 0.84 10.82 -11.46
N LEU A 98 1.49 10.31 -12.51
CA LEU A 98 1.19 10.64 -13.90
C LEU A 98 -0.21 10.17 -14.32
N ILE A 99 -0.64 9.00 -13.85
CA ILE A 99 -1.94 8.40 -14.17
C ILE A 99 -3.05 8.94 -13.24
N GLY A 100 -2.76 9.08 -11.95
CA GLY A 100 -3.75 9.49 -10.94
C GLY A 100 -4.17 10.95 -11.07
N THR A 101 -3.24 11.86 -11.39
CA THR A 101 -3.52 13.30 -11.50
C THR A 101 -4.59 13.65 -12.55
N PRO A 102 -4.59 13.07 -13.77
CA PRO A 102 -5.66 13.31 -14.74
C PRO A 102 -6.94 12.51 -14.47
N ILE A 103 -6.84 11.29 -13.93
CA ILE A 103 -8.01 10.41 -13.74
C ILE A 103 -8.89 10.87 -12.58
N LEU A 104 -8.30 11.28 -11.46
CA LEU A 104 -9.05 11.73 -10.28
C LEU A 104 -10.07 12.84 -10.58
N PRO A 105 -9.70 13.99 -11.18
CA PRO A 105 -10.65 15.05 -11.48
C PRO A 105 -11.71 14.60 -12.48
N PHE A 106 -11.37 13.76 -13.46
CA PHE A 106 -12.33 13.22 -14.43
C PHE A 106 -13.42 12.39 -13.77
N VAL A 107 -13.04 11.48 -12.86
CA VAL A 107 -13.99 10.63 -12.12
C VAL A 107 -14.83 11.44 -11.13
N VAL A 108 -14.22 12.40 -10.43
CA VAL A 108 -14.94 13.25 -9.47
C VAL A 108 -15.92 14.17 -10.17
N GLU A 109 -15.54 14.77 -11.30
CA GLU A 109 -16.44 15.63 -12.08
C GLU A 109 -17.69 14.84 -12.51
N ASP A 110 -17.51 13.64 -13.06
CA ASP A 110 -18.62 12.78 -13.49
C ASP A 110 -19.57 12.42 -12.33
N ALA A 111 -19.02 12.08 -11.16
CA ALA A 111 -19.81 11.71 -9.99
C ALA A 111 -20.68 12.85 -9.41
N TYR A 112 -20.25 14.11 -9.53
CA TYR A 112 -20.96 15.25 -8.95
C TYR A 112 -21.73 16.12 -9.97
N LYS A 113 -21.62 15.85 -11.27
CA LYS A 113 -22.38 16.54 -12.34
C LYS A 113 -23.89 16.57 -12.10
N SER A 114 -24.45 15.55 -11.45
CA SER A 114 -25.88 15.45 -11.16
C SER A 114 -26.36 16.35 -10.01
N ILE A 115 -25.45 16.86 -9.19
CA ILE A 115 -25.75 17.63 -7.98
C ILE A 115 -25.29 19.08 -8.12
N PHE A 116 -24.18 19.32 -8.82
CA PHE A 116 -23.58 20.65 -8.99
C PHE A 116 -23.11 20.88 -10.42
N ASN A 117 -23.48 22.03 -11.01
CA ASN A 117 -22.90 22.49 -12.27
C ASN A 117 -21.55 23.15 -12.00
N PHE A 118 -20.49 22.36 -12.02
CA PHE A 118 -19.13 22.87 -12.00
C PHE A 118 -18.74 23.36 -13.40
N GLY A 119 -18.15 24.57 -13.49
CA GLY A 119 -17.48 25.02 -14.72
C GLY A 119 -16.27 24.13 -15.04
N ALA A 120 -15.66 24.33 -16.21
CA ALA A 120 -14.56 23.48 -16.70
C ALA A 120 -13.44 23.30 -15.65
N PHE A 121 -13.26 22.07 -15.16
CA PHE A 121 -12.20 21.73 -14.22
C PHE A 121 -10.83 21.81 -14.93
N LYS A 122 -9.98 22.75 -14.52
CA LYS A 122 -8.56 22.74 -14.92
C LYS A 122 -7.80 21.77 -14.03
N ALA A 123 -7.53 20.57 -14.56
CA ALA A 123 -6.60 19.64 -13.94
C ALA A 123 -5.21 20.30 -13.88
N THR A 124 -4.81 20.73 -12.68
CA THR A 124 -3.47 21.28 -12.48
C THR A 124 -2.53 20.10 -12.30
N LEU A 125 -1.65 19.85 -13.28
CA LEU A 125 -0.71 18.73 -13.27
C LEU A 125 0.37 18.81 -12.18
N ILE A 126 0.45 19.94 -11.47
CA ILE A 126 1.45 20.18 -10.44
C ILE A 126 0.74 20.25 -9.09
N ASN A 127 0.63 19.10 -8.42
CA ASN A 127 0.18 19.03 -7.04
C ASN A 127 1.39 18.82 -6.12
N THR A 128 1.85 19.90 -5.49
CA THR A 128 3.01 19.91 -4.59
C THR A 128 2.83 18.95 -3.41
N LEU A 129 1.61 18.81 -2.89
CA LEU A 129 1.29 17.87 -1.81
C LEU A 129 1.41 16.42 -2.29
N GLY A 130 0.95 16.11 -3.49
CA GLY A 130 1.05 14.76 -4.08
C GLY A 130 2.51 14.32 -4.26
N MET A 131 3.37 15.23 -4.75
CA MET A 131 4.81 14.98 -4.87
C MET A 131 5.48 14.78 -3.51
N ALA A 132 5.14 15.59 -2.51
CA ALA A 132 5.69 15.46 -1.15
C ALA A 132 5.34 14.11 -0.51
N ILE A 133 4.10 13.64 -0.68
CA ILE A 133 3.65 12.33 -0.20
C ILE A 133 4.40 11.20 -0.93
N GLY A 134 4.51 11.27 -2.26
CA GLY A 134 5.26 10.28 -3.04
C GLY A 134 6.73 10.18 -2.63
N PHE A 135 7.37 11.33 -2.37
CA PHE A 135 8.72 11.38 -1.83
C PHE A 135 8.79 10.76 -0.42
N GLY A 136 7.81 11.04 0.44
CA GLY A 136 7.71 10.41 1.76
C GLY A 136 7.61 8.88 1.68
N ILE A 137 6.81 8.34 0.77
CA ILE A 137 6.64 6.88 0.57
C ILE A 137 7.95 6.22 0.12
N THR A 138 8.66 6.83 -0.84
CA THR A 138 9.93 6.29 -1.34
C THR A 138 10.99 6.28 -0.25
N LEU A 139 11.11 7.36 0.52
CA LEU A 139 12.06 7.49 1.63
C LEU A 139 11.74 6.47 2.73
N LEU A 140 10.47 6.34 3.12
CA LEU A 140 10.04 5.35 4.10
C LEU A 140 10.36 3.91 3.65
N SER A 141 10.10 3.59 2.38
CA SER A 141 10.44 2.28 1.82
C SER A 141 11.94 1.98 1.86
N ILE A 142 12.80 2.96 1.55
CA ILE A 142 14.25 2.81 1.68
C ILE A 142 14.66 2.49 3.12
N LEU A 143 14.13 3.23 4.09
CA LEU A 143 14.43 3.02 5.51
C LEU A 143 14.02 1.62 5.97
N ILE A 144 12.82 1.19 5.58
CA ILE A 144 12.31 -0.16 5.86
C ILE A 144 13.23 -1.23 5.27
N THR A 145 13.62 -1.09 4.01
CA THR A 145 14.52 -2.04 3.34
C THR A 145 15.87 -2.13 4.04
N ILE A 146 16.46 -1.00 4.43
CA ILE A 146 17.73 -0.97 5.17
C ILE A 146 17.57 -1.64 6.53
N TYR A 147 16.52 -1.33 7.27
CA TYR A 147 16.25 -1.92 8.58
C TYR A 147 16.09 -3.45 8.49
N ILE A 148 15.30 -3.94 7.55
CA ILE A 148 15.10 -5.39 7.36
C ILE A 148 16.39 -6.07 6.92
N SER A 149 17.10 -5.47 5.96
CA SER A 149 18.34 -6.07 5.43
C SER A 149 19.43 -6.14 6.50
N THR A 150 19.54 -5.12 7.35
CA THR A 150 20.48 -5.14 8.49
C THR A 150 20.08 -6.16 9.55
N LEU A 151 18.78 -6.31 9.84
CA LEU A 151 18.28 -7.33 10.76
C LEU A 151 18.56 -8.75 10.22
N TYR A 152 18.33 -8.98 8.93
CA TYR A 152 18.53 -10.28 8.28
C TYR A 152 20.01 -10.66 8.18
N LEU A 153 20.90 -9.69 7.93
CA LEU A 153 22.36 -9.91 7.81
C LEU A 153 23.09 -9.82 9.17
N LYS A 154 22.39 -9.54 10.27
CA LYS A 154 22.90 -9.70 11.63
C LYS A 154 22.91 -11.16 12.08
N GLU A 155 22.05 -12.01 11.50
CA GLU A 155 22.13 -13.46 11.72
C GLU A 155 23.43 -14.02 11.11
N GLU A 156 24.06 -14.99 11.78
CA GLU A 156 25.38 -15.52 11.40
C GLU A 156 25.46 -16.02 9.94
N PRO A 157 26.55 -15.72 9.20
CA PRO A 157 26.78 -16.19 7.83
C PRO A 157 26.85 -17.73 7.70
N SER A 158 27.21 -18.44 8.77
CA SER A 158 27.18 -19.90 8.85
C SER A 158 25.76 -20.49 8.71
N ASN A 159 24.73 -19.76 9.16
CA ASN A 159 23.32 -20.14 9.03
C ASN A 159 22.75 -19.80 7.65
N LEU A 160 23.34 -18.85 6.92
CA LEU A 160 22.95 -18.47 5.56
C LEU A 160 23.34 -19.53 4.52
N LEU A 161 24.49 -20.19 4.72
CA LEU A 161 25.01 -21.28 3.87
C LEU A 161 24.38 -22.65 4.16
N LYS A 162 23.82 -22.86 5.36
CA LYS A 162 22.95 -24.01 5.59
C LYS A 162 21.70 -23.84 4.75
N GLU A 163 21.42 -24.82 3.89
CA GLU A 163 20.08 -24.98 3.33
C GLU A 163 19.10 -24.88 4.49
N ILE A 164 18.00 -24.14 4.28
CA ILE A 164 16.89 -24.22 5.22
C ILE A 164 16.51 -25.69 5.23
N SER A 165 16.93 -26.41 6.27
CA SER A 165 16.29 -27.67 6.63
C SER A 165 14.82 -27.32 6.65
N PRO A 166 13.99 -27.97 5.83
CA PRO A 166 12.58 -27.67 5.77
C PRO A 166 12.08 -27.67 7.20
N LYS A 167 11.63 -26.49 7.69
CA LYS A 167 11.24 -26.33 9.10
C LYS A 167 10.39 -27.55 9.45
N PRO A 168 10.77 -28.35 10.47
CA PRO A 168 10.09 -29.60 10.76
C PRO A 168 8.60 -29.31 10.80
N GLY A 169 7.82 -30.07 10.04
CA GLY A 169 6.39 -29.83 9.87
C GLY A 169 5.72 -29.80 11.23
N LYS A 170 5.51 -28.59 11.78
CA LYS A 170 4.77 -28.45 13.03
C LYS A 170 3.35 -28.91 12.74
N LYS A 171 2.84 -29.82 13.57
CA LYS A 171 1.46 -30.31 13.54
C LYS A 171 0.52 -29.12 13.39
N ILE A 172 -0.31 -29.17 12.35
CA ILE A 172 -1.21 -28.06 12.00
C ILE A 172 -2.46 -28.19 12.85
N LEU A 173 -3.07 -27.07 13.27
CA LEU A 173 -4.31 -27.12 14.07
C LEU A 173 -5.47 -27.84 13.33
N LEU A 174 -5.45 -27.85 11.99
CA LEU A 174 -6.38 -28.63 11.16
C LEU A 174 -6.17 -30.15 11.25
N GLU A 175 -4.99 -30.65 11.62
CA GLU A 175 -4.82 -32.07 11.92
C GLU A 175 -5.53 -32.49 13.21
N LYS A 176 -5.96 -31.53 14.03
CA LYS A 176 -6.77 -31.79 15.23
C LYS A 176 -8.26 -31.96 14.90
N ILE A 177 -8.70 -31.54 13.71
CA ILE A 177 -10.09 -31.66 13.22
C ILE A 177 -10.16 -32.84 12.24
N ASN A 178 -10.17 -34.06 12.79
CA ASN A 178 -10.11 -35.31 12.00
C ASN A 178 -11.24 -35.45 10.96
N TRP A 179 -12.44 -34.95 11.25
CA TRP A 179 -13.60 -35.10 10.36
C TRP A 179 -13.43 -34.38 9.02
N LEU A 180 -12.89 -33.16 9.05
CA LEU A 180 -12.65 -32.37 7.84
C LEU A 180 -11.35 -32.80 7.15
N TRP A 181 -10.32 -33.15 7.92
CA TRP A 181 -9.02 -33.56 7.38
C TRP A 181 -9.10 -34.89 6.63
N ASN A 182 -9.95 -35.83 7.05
CA ASN A 182 -10.08 -37.14 6.39
C ASN A 182 -10.74 -37.06 5.01
N LYS A 183 -11.57 -36.05 4.74
CA LYS A 183 -12.24 -35.86 3.43
C LYS A 183 -11.39 -35.13 2.38
N ILE A 184 -10.25 -34.55 2.77
CA ILE A 184 -9.40 -33.77 1.88
C ILE A 184 -8.39 -34.68 1.16
N SER A 185 -8.26 -34.52 -0.17
CA SER A 185 -7.29 -35.30 -0.97
C SER A 185 -5.84 -34.97 -0.58
N PHE A 186 -4.92 -35.92 -0.81
CA PHE A 186 -3.52 -35.80 -0.40
C PHE A 186 -2.82 -34.54 -0.95
N SER A 187 -3.18 -34.13 -2.16
CA SER A 187 -2.65 -32.92 -2.80
C SER A 187 -3.03 -31.65 -2.02
N TRP A 188 -4.32 -31.53 -1.64
CA TRP A 188 -4.81 -30.42 -0.83
C TRP A 188 -4.24 -30.42 0.58
N LYS A 189 -4.03 -31.59 1.20
CA LYS A 189 -3.35 -31.69 2.50
C LYS A 189 -1.95 -31.07 2.44
N SER A 190 -1.17 -31.38 1.40
CA SER A 190 0.17 -30.82 1.18
C SER A 190 0.12 -29.28 1.03
N SER A 191 -0.82 -28.76 0.24
CA SER A 191 -1.03 -27.32 0.06
C SER A 191 -1.42 -26.62 1.36
N PHE A 192 -2.36 -27.18 2.13
CA PHE A 192 -2.74 -26.65 3.45
C PHE A 192 -1.55 -26.67 4.43
N ARG A 193 -0.72 -27.72 4.43
CA ARG A 193 0.51 -27.75 5.24
C ARG A 193 1.47 -26.63 4.83
N ASN A 194 1.60 -26.37 3.54
CA ASN A 194 2.50 -25.34 3.01
C ASN A 194 2.01 -23.91 3.34
N ILE A 195 0.70 -23.68 3.25
CA ILE A 195 0.03 -22.43 3.62
C ILE A 195 0.23 -22.16 5.12
N PHE A 196 -0.15 -23.09 5.99
CA PHE A 196 0.01 -22.93 7.45
C PHE A 196 1.48 -22.93 7.93
N ARG A 197 2.45 -23.28 7.07
CA ARG A 197 3.89 -23.10 7.32
C ARG A 197 4.34 -21.66 7.15
N GLN A 198 3.66 -20.86 6.32
CA GLN A 198 3.98 -19.44 6.06
C GLN A 198 2.96 -18.45 6.69
N LYS A 199 2.48 -18.72 7.91
CA LYS A 199 1.42 -17.92 8.57
C LYS A 199 1.69 -16.42 8.57
N LYS A 200 2.95 -16.00 8.82
CA LYS A 200 3.33 -14.58 8.84
C LYS A 200 3.11 -13.90 7.50
N ASN A 201 3.48 -14.56 6.40
CA ASN A 201 3.30 -14.00 5.07
C ASN A 201 1.80 -13.94 4.73
N LEU A 202 1.04 -15.01 5.00
CA LEU A 202 -0.40 -15.05 4.70
C LEU A 202 -1.20 -14.00 5.46
N VAL A 203 -0.95 -13.83 6.77
CA VAL A 203 -1.63 -12.81 7.57
C VAL A 203 -1.30 -11.43 7.03
N LEU A 204 -0.04 -11.18 6.65
CA LEU A 204 0.35 -9.90 6.05
C LEU A 204 -0.35 -9.66 4.71
N THR A 205 -0.40 -10.64 3.81
CA THR A 205 -1.09 -10.48 2.51
C THR A 205 -2.59 -10.31 2.68
N MET A 206 -3.20 -11.06 3.59
CA MET A 206 -4.63 -10.91 3.90
C MET A 206 -4.92 -9.53 4.47
N LEU A 207 -4.12 -9.03 5.42
CA LEU A 207 -4.27 -7.67 5.94
C LEU A 207 -4.17 -6.63 4.82
N SER A 208 -3.20 -6.77 3.92
CA SER A 208 -3.07 -5.86 2.77
C SER A 208 -4.31 -5.88 1.88
N ILE A 209 -4.87 -7.05 1.58
CA ILE A 209 -6.08 -7.19 0.74
C ILE A 209 -7.30 -6.61 1.47
N PHE A 210 -7.50 -6.95 2.75
CA PHE A 210 -8.61 -6.43 3.54
C PHE A 210 -8.57 -4.90 3.67
N LEU A 211 -7.38 -4.32 3.90
CA LEU A 211 -7.25 -2.87 3.91
C LEU A 211 -7.54 -2.24 2.54
N SER A 212 -7.12 -2.88 1.45
CA SER A 212 -7.36 -2.35 0.10
C SER A 212 -8.82 -2.47 -0.35
N THR A 213 -9.53 -3.51 0.09
CA THR A 213 -10.93 -3.73 -0.29
C THR A 213 -11.90 -3.02 0.65
N GLY A 214 -11.51 -2.79 1.91
CA GLY A 214 -12.33 -2.09 2.90
C GLY A 214 -12.28 -0.56 2.80
N LEU A 215 -11.44 -0.01 1.91
CA LEU A 215 -11.30 1.41 1.61
C LEU A 215 -12.09 1.76 0.36
#